data_AF-A0A2T3MF41-F1
#
_entry.id   AF-A0A2T3MF41-F1
#
_cell.length_a   1.000
_cell.length_b   1.000
_cell.length_c   1.000
_cell.angle_alpha   90.00
_cell.angle_beta   90.00
_cell.angle_gamma   90.00
#
_symmetry.space_group_name_H-M   'P 1'
#
loop_
_entity.id
_entity.type
_entity.pdbx_description
1 polymer ?
#
loop_
_entity_poly.entity_id
_entity_poly.type
_entity_poly.pdbx_seq_one_letter_code
_entity_poly.pdbx_strand_id
1 'polypeptide(L)'
;MNTKECITFLENGTISLKSIAEQWEDGWNPEQEDPALLHDNYIKCLVSCYVSKYADLSTSIIHAVKSENYFAYALAGRALIEITATLHYYINSQYIPLLSKDVLTVEDMNKLIEISDKHLRGGRFDWATFLERDFDKMREDVRLKIKNKGKAPDTDSLLKKQVNVVTCLNKWAKQTPEVMIAYDLFCDLVHPNIGSSFLVASVSKDGLFFTKNKGEQIGKQVVDETFVLLLSIAHREFGELIQTLLLMAGSVKEK
;
A
#
# COMPACT_ATOMS: atom_id res chain seq x y z
N MET A 1 0.99 -5.90 23.61
CA MET A 1 -0.44 -5.59 23.43
C MET A 1 -1.15 -6.88 23.10
N ASN A 2 -2.33 -7.11 23.67
CA ASN A 2 -3.21 -8.20 23.23
C ASN A 2 -4.06 -7.77 22.02
N THR A 3 -4.73 -8.72 21.36
CA THR A 3 -5.58 -8.47 20.17
C THR A 3 -6.63 -7.38 20.38
N LYS A 4 -7.25 -7.30 21.56
CA LYS A 4 -8.26 -6.27 21.85
C LYS A 4 -7.64 -4.88 21.91
N GLU A 5 -6.48 -4.74 22.55
CA GLU A 5 -5.72 -3.48 22.59
C GLU A 5 -5.26 -3.07 21.20
N CYS A 6 -4.81 -4.02 20.37
CA CYS A 6 -4.45 -3.79 18.97
C CYS A 6 -5.63 -3.26 18.15
N ILE A 7 -6.83 -3.82 18.34
CA ILE A 7 -8.05 -3.35 17.66
C ILE A 7 -8.35 -1.90 18.05
N THR A 8 -8.40 -1.59 19.35
CA THR A 8 -8.69 -0.22 19.82
C THR A 8 -7.65 0.77 19.35
N PHE A 9 -6.37 0.41 19.37
CA PHE A 9 -5.30 1.23 18.84
C PHE A 9 -5.50 1.52 17.33
N LEU A 10 -5.77 0.47 16.55
CA LEU A 10 -5.99 0.61 15.11
C LEU A 10 -7.27 1.39 14.79
N GLU A 11 -8.34 1.24 15.58
CA GLU A 11 -9.59 2.02 15.45
C GLU A 11 -9.32 3.52 15.62
N ASN A 12 -8.62 3.90 16.68
CA ASN A 12 -8.28 5.30 16.94
C ASN A 12 -7.39 5.87 15.83
N GLY A 13 -6.37 5.12 15.40
CA GLY A 13 -5.52 5.52 14.28
C GLY A 13 -6.32 5.68 12.98
N THR A 14 -7.27 4.78 12.72
CA THR A 14 -8.14 4.83 11.53
C THR A 14 -9.00 6.08 11.50
N ILE A 15 -9.56 6.48 12.65
CA ILE A 15 -10.37 7.71 12.77
C ILE A 15 -9.50 8.93 12.44
N SER A 16 -8.29 9.02 13.00
CA SER A 16 -7.36 10.11 12.70
C SER A 16 -6.98 10.18 11.23
N LEU A 17 -6.72 9.03 10.59
CA LEU A 17 -6.39 8.97 9.16
C LEU A 17 -7.54 9.44 8.27
N LYS A 18 -8.79 9.08 8.60
CA LYS A 18 -9.98 9.58 7.88
C LYS A 18 -10.11 11.09 8.00
N SER A 19 -9.89 11.63 9.20
CA SER A 19 -9.92 13.09 9.40
C SER A 19 -8.82 13.81 8.60
N ILE A 20 -7.61 13.23 8.52
CA ILE A 20 -6.55 13.76 7.65
C ILE A 20 -7.00 13.72 6.17
N ALA A 21 -7.63 12.64 5.73
CA ALA A 21 -8.08 12.50 4.35
C ALA A 21 -9.08 13.60 3.97
N GLU A 22 -10.07 13.86 4.83
CA GLU A 22 -11.08 14.91 4.63
C GLU A 22 -10.47 16.32 4.64
N GLN A 23 -9.50 16.58 5.53
CA GLN A 23 -8.84 17.90 5.63
C GLN A 23 -7.92 18.20 4.44
N TRP A 24 -7.33 17.17 3.85
CA TRP A 24 -6.34 17.26 2.76
C TRP A 24 -6.92 16.90 1.40
N GLU A 25 -8.23 16.68 1.32
CA GLU A 25 -8.91 16.47 0.05
C GLU A 25 -8.82 17.75 -0.78
N ASP A 26 -8.28 17.60 -1.99
CA ASP A 26 -8.12 18.68 -2.94
C ASP A 26 -8.35 18.13 -4.36
N GLY A 27 -8.83 18.99 -5.25
CA GLY A 27 -9.02 18.63 -6.64
C GLY A 27 -7.67 18.38 -7.30
N TRP A 28 -7.51 17.24 -7.97
CA TRP A 28 -6.32 17.01 -8.78
C TRP A 28 -6.27 18.02 -9.92
N ASN A 29 -5.20 18.80 -10.00
CA ASN A 29 -5.00 19.84 -11.00
C ASN A 29 -3.62 19.68 -11.67
N PRO A 30 -3.48 18.78 -12.66
CA PRO A 30 -2.22 18.55 -13.35
C PRO A 30 -1.82 19.69 -14.29
N GLU A 31 -2.71 20.65 -14.56
CA GLU A 31 -2.49 21.80 -15.45
C GLU A 31 -1.97 23.04 -14.72
N GLN A 32 -1.67 22.93 -13.43
CA GLN A 32 -1.08 24.02 -12.65
C GLN A 32 0.27 24.45 -13.26
N GLU A 33 0.37 25.72 -13.65
CA GLU A 33 1.54 26.28 -14.33
C GLU A 33 2.73 26.49 -13.38
N ASP A 34 2.46 26.86 -12.13
CA ASP A 34 3.50 27.05 -11.12
C ASP A 34 4.01 25.68 -10.61
N PRO A 35 5.29 25.33 -10.83
CA PRO A 35 5.84 24.04 -10.43
C PRO A 35 5.74 23.75 -8.92
N ALA A 36 5.84 24.78 -8.07
CA ALA A 36 5.72 24.63 -6.63
C ALA A 36 4.28 24.29 -6.25
N LEU A 37 3.31 25.03 -6.81
CA LEU A 37 1.88 24.76 -6.59
C LEU A 37 1.45 23.41 -7.18
N LEU A 38 2.01 23.02 -8.33
CA LEU A 38 1.75 21.73 -8.96
C LEU A 38 2.28 20.59 -8.08
N HIS A 39 3.52 20.72 -7.58
CA HIS A 39 4.08 19.77 -6.63
C HIS A 39 3.21 19.66 -5.36
N ASP A 40 2.84 20.78 -4.75
CA ASP A 40 1.96 20.79 -3.57
C ASP A 40 0.60 20.11 -3.85
N ASN A 41 0.00 20.33 -5.03
CA ASN A 41 -1.22 19.62 -5.43
C ASN A 41 -1.01 18.10 -5.47
N TYR A 42 0.09 17.63 -6.08
CA TYR A 42 0.41 16.21 -6.08
C TYR A 42 0.63 15.65 -4.67
N ILE A 43 1.33 16.38 -3.79
CA ILE A 43 1.56 15.93 -2.41
C ILE A 43 0.23 15.82 -1.65
N LYS A 44 -0.68 16.79 -1.77
CA LYS A 44 -2.03 16.71 -1.18
C LYS A 44 -2.80 15.49 -1.69
N CYS A 45 -2.81 15.26 -3.01
CA CYS A 45 -3.44 14.08 -3.59
C CYS A 45 -2.80 12.76 -3.12
N LEU A 46 -1.48 12.74 -2.93
CA LEU A 46 -0.77 11.57 -2.39
C LEU A 46 -1.14 11.31 -0.93
N VAL A 47 -1.15 12.35 -0.09
CA VAL A 47 -1.57 12.25 1.31
C VAL A 47 -2.98 11.67 1.38
N SER A 48 -3.96 12.34 0.76
CA SER A 48 -5.38 11.94 0.83
C SER A 48 -5.60 10.52 0.28
N CYS A 49 -4.92 10.15 -0.81
CA CYS A 49 -4.98 8.81 -1.39
C CYS A 49 -4.42 7.74 -0.44
N TYR A 50 -3.24 7.96 0.14
CA TYR A 50 -2.60 6.98 1.01
C TYR A 50 -3.32 6.84 2.35
N VAL A 51 -3.73 7.94 2.99
CA VAL A 51 -4.43 7.88 4.27
C VAL A 51 -5.82 7.25 4.13
N SER A 52 -6.53 7.52 3.02
CA SER A 52 -7.82 6.87 2.71
C SER A 52 -7.66 5.36 2.55
N LYS A 53 -6.73 4.93 1.68
CA LYS A 53 -6.47 3.50 1.46
C LYS A 53 -6.05 2.78 2.74
N TYR A 54 -5.17 3.39 3.53
CA TYR A 54 -4.72 2.81 4.79
C TYR A 54 -5.87 2.70 5.80
N ALA A 55 -6.74 3.71 5.88
CA ALA A 55 -7.92 3.70 6.74
C ALA A 55 -8.94 2.62 6.33
N ASP A 56 -9.16 2.41 5.03
CA ASP A 56 -10.05 1.37 4.51
C ASP A 56 -9.51 -0.04 4.79
N LEU A 57 -8.21 -0.25 4.59
CA LEU A 57 -7.54 -1.51 4.92
C LEU A 57 -7.57 -1.78 6.43
N SER A 58 -7.36 -0.74 7.25
CA SER A 58 -7.44 -0.83 8.71
C SER A 58 -8.87 -1.18 9.17
N THR A 59 -9.89 -0.54 8.58
CA THR A 59 -11.30 -0.86 8.80
C THR A 59 -11.59 -2.32 8.44
N SER A 60 -11.04 -2.79 7.32
CA SER A 60 -11.19 -4.17 6.85
C SER A 60 -10.58 -5.18 7.83
N ILE A 61 -9.40 -4.90 8.39
CA ILE A 61 -8.78 -5.71 9.44
C ILE A 61 -9.65 -5.77 10.68
N ILE A 62 -10.12 -4.62 11.18
CA ILE A 62 -10.96 -4.54 12.38
C ILE A 62 -12.23 -5.39 12.20
N HIS A 63 -12.91 -5.23 11.07
CA HIS A 63 -14.11 -5.99 10.75
C HIS A 63 -13.80 -7.49 10.59
N ALA A 64 -12.72 -7.84 9.89
CA ALA A 64 -12.31 -9.22 9.67
C ALA A 64 -12.02 -9.96 10.99
N VAL A 65 -11.31 -9.32 11.93
CA VAL A 65 -11.01 -9.92 13.23
C VAL A 65 -12.29 -10.07 14.07
N LYS A 66 -13.15 -9.05 14.11
CA LYS A 66 -14.43 -9.10 14.86
C LYS A 66 -15.43 -10.13 14.31
N SER A 67 -15.40 -10.39 13.00
CA SER A 67 -16.27 -11.36 12.33
C SER A 67 -15.62 -12.74 12.15
N GLU A 68 -14.45 -12.96 12.74
CA GLU A 68 -13.66 -14.19 12.60
C GLU A 68 -13.36 -14.57 11.13
N ASN A 69 -13.32 -13.58 10.22
CA ASN A 69 -12.95 -13.73 8.83
C ASN A 69 -11.44 -13.56 8.66
N TYR A 70 -10.67 -14.51 9.17
CA TYR A 70 -9.21 -14.40 9.21
C TYR A 70 -8.52 -14.38 7.83
N PHE A 71 -9.19 -14.89 6.79
CA PHE A 71 -8.71 -14.75 5.42
C PHE A 71 -8.76 -13.28 4.94
N ALA A 72 -9.83 -12.56 5.24
CA ALA A 72 -9.92 -11.12 4.96
C ALA A 72 -8.90 -10.31 5.76
N TYR A 73 -8.61 -10.74 7.00
CA TYR A 73 -7.52 -10.15 7.80
C TYR A 73 -6.17 -10.30 7.09
N ALA A 74 -5.84 -11.49 6.60
CA ALA A 74 -4.58 -11.74 5.91
C ALA A 74 -4.45 -10.92 4.61
N LEU A 75 -5.53 -10.84 3.82
CA LEU A 75 -5.57 -10.03 2.60
C LEU A 75 -5.30 -8.54 2.89
N ALA A 76 -6.02 -7.98 3.86
CA ALA A 76 -5.87 -6.58 4.22
C ALA A 76 -4.50 -6.30 4.89
N GLY A 77 -4.00 -7.23 5.72
CA GLY A 77 -2.68 -7.14 6.35
C GLY A 77 -1.54 -7.13 5.33
N ARG A 78 -1.59 -8.03 4.34
CA ARG A 78 -0.62 -8.01 3.22
C ARG A 78 -0.67 -6.68 2.48
N ALA A 79 -1.86 -6.19 2.17
CA ALA A 79 -2.03 -4.92 1.46
C ALA A 79 -1.51 -3.72 2.27
N LEU A 80 -1.67 -3.71 3.60
CA LEU A 80 -1.08 -2.68 4.48
C LEU A 80 0.45 -2.68 4.40
N ILE A 81 1.09 -3.84 4.38
CA ILE A 81 2.55 -3.94 4.23
C ILE A 81 2.98 -3.39 2.87
N GLU A 82 2.25 -3.74 1.79
CA GLU A 82 2.55 -3.31 0.42
C GLU A 82 2.42 -1.80 0.22
N ILE A 83 1.37 -1.18 0.76
CA ILE A 83 1.17 0.27 0.66
C ILE A 83 2.24 1.02 1.46
N THR A 84 2.56 0.57 2.68
CA THR A 84 3.63 1.17 3.50
C THR A 84 4.99 1.03 2.83
N ALA A 85 5.32 -0.16 2.29
CA ALA A 85 6.58 -0.38 1.59
C ALA A 85 6.74 0.53 0.36
N THR A 86 5.65 0.74 -0.38
CA THR A 86 5.65 1.65 -1.53
C THR A 86 5.87 3.09 -1.09
N LEU A 87 5.17 3.55 -0.04
CA LEU A 87 5.36 4.89 0.52
C LEU A 87 6.80 5.09 1.02
N HIS A 88 7.32 4.12 1.77
CA HIS A 88 8.70 4.08 2.27
C HIS A 88 9.70 4.24 1.13
N TYR A 89 9.53 3.49 0.04
CA TYR A 89 10.40 3.58 -1.13
C TYR A 89 10.43 4.99 -1.70
N TYR A 90 9.27 5.60 -1.97
CA TYR A 90 9.23 6.91 -2.61
C TYR A 90 9.82 7.99 -1.69
N ILE A 91 9.45 8.01 -0.41
CA ILE A 91 9.99 8.97 0.55
C ILE A 91 11.49 8.81 0.72
N ASN A 92 11.94 7.63 1.14
CA ASN A 92 13.33 7.45 1.53
C ASN A 92 14.29 7.32 0.34
N SER A 93 13.84 6.77 -0.79
CA SER A 93 14.71 6.56 -1.96
C SER A 93 14.53 7.58 -3.08
N GLN A 94 13.45 8.34 -3.15
CA GLN A 94 13.18 9.25 -4.28
C GLN A 94 13.08 10.71 -3.82
N TYR A 95 12.24 11.03 -2.84
CA TYR A 95 12.03 12.40 -2.37
C TYR A 95 13.19 12.92 -1.52
N ILE A 96 13.54 12.24 -0.43
CA ILE A 96 14.57 12.70 0.52
C ILE A 96 15.90 13.04 -0.17
N PRO A 97 16.45 12.22 -1.10
CA PRO A 97 17.70 12.56 -1.79
C PRO A 97 17.67 13.89 -2.57
N LEU A 98 16.49 14.34 -3.02
CA LEU A 98 16.32 15.63 -3.68
C LEU A 98 16.09 16.75 -2.66
N LEU A 99 15.24 16.51 -1.66
CA LEU A 99 14.88 17.50 -0.64
C LEU A 99 16.00 17.79 0.37
N SER A 100 16.99 16.89 0.51
CA SER A 100 18.17 17.11 1.35
C SER A 100 19.23 18.02 0.71
N LYS A 101 18.99 18.55 -0.50
CA LYS A 101 19.87 19.55 -1.12
C LYS A 101 19.64 20.91 -0.48
N ASP A 102 20.72 21.68 -0.29
CA ASP A 102 20.63 23.02 0.31
C ASP A 102 19.81 24.02 -0.54
N VAL A 103 19.86 23.85 -1.87
CA VAL A 103 19.12 24.66 -2.84
C VAL A 103 18.50 23.73 -3.88
N LEU A 104 17.18 23.87 -4.09
CA LEU A 104 16.46 23.15 -5.14
C LEU A 104 16.51 23.95 -6.44
N THR A 105 16.97 23.30 -7.51
CA THR A 105 16.94 23.88 -8.85
C THR A 105 15.58 23.65 -9.52
N VAL A 106 15.31 24.35 -10.63
CA VAL A 106 14.12 24.10 -11.46
C VAL A 106 14.10 22.65 -11.98
N GLU A 107 15.27 22.09 -12.31
CA GLU A 107 15.38 20.69 -12.72
C GLU A 107 14.99 19.74 -11.58
N ASP A 108 15.40 20.04 -10.34
CA ASP A 108 15.02 19.27 -9.16
C ASP A 108 13.51 19.32 -8.92
N MET A 109 12.88 20.48 -9.08
CA MET A 109 11.42 20.61 -8.96
C MET A 109 10.68 19.82 -10.04
N ASN A 110 11.11 19.89 -11.30
CA ASN A 110 10.53 19.09 -12.37
C ASN A 110 10.68 17.58 -12.09
N LYS A 111 11.81 17.16 -11.53
CA LYS A 111 12.04 15.78 -11.13
C LYS A 111 11.15 15.37 -9.96
N LEU A 112 10.94 16.23 -8.97
CA LEU A 112 10.00 16.00 -7.87
C LEU A 112 8.58 15.82 -8.41
N ILE A 113 8.12 16.69 -9.30
CA ILE A 113 6.82 16.56 -9.98
C ILE A 113 6.73 15.24 -10.75
N GLU A 114 7.77 14.86 -11.49
CA GLU A 114 7.80 13.59 -12.19
C GLU A 114 7.66 12.39 -11.24
N ILE A 115 8.37 12.43 -10.10
CA ILE A 115 8.30 11.41 -9.05
C ILE A 115 6.90 11.35 -8.46
N SER A 116 6.31 12.49 -8.10
CA SER A 116 4.97 12.56 -7.50
C SER A 116 3.89 12.04 -8.44
N ASP A 117 3.99 12.42 -9.70
CA ASP A 117 3.11 11.93 -10.75
C ASP A 117 3.22 10.40 -10.92
N LYS A 118 4.45 9.87 -10.97
CA LYS A 118 4.70 8.43 -11.04
C LYS A 118 4.23 7.69 -9.78
N HIS A 119 4.38 8.31 -8.62
CA HIS A 119 3.96 7.74 -7.34
C HIS A 119 2.43 7.64 -7.27
N LEU A 120 1.72 8.67 -7.71
CA LEU A 120 0.27 8.75 -7.66
C LEU A 120 -0.40 7.88 -8.73
N ARG A 121 0.06 7.97 -9.98
CA ARG A 121 -0.62 7.38 -11.16
C ARG A 121 0.10 6.19 -11.78
N GLY A 122 1.29 5.83 -11.28
CA GLY A 122 2.08 4.75 -11.86
C GLY A 122 1.33 3.42 -11.83
N GLY A 123 1.23 2.75 -12.98
CA GLY A 123 0.42 1.55 -13.14
C GLY A 123 1.07 0.47 -14.00
N ARG A 124 0.46 -0.72 -13.98
CA ARG A 124 0.75 -1.83 -14.91
C ARG A 124 -0.46 -2.26 -15.72
N PHE A 125 -1.65 -1.87 -15.25
CA PHE A 125 -2.92 -2.15 -15.90
C PHE A 125 -3.27 -0.98 -16.81
N ASP A 126 -3.79 -1.28 -18.00
CA ASP A 126 -4.21 -0.27 -18.97
C ASP A 126 -5.59 0.26 -18.58
N TRP A 127 -5.58 1.22 -17.65
CA TRP A 127 -6.79 1.87 -17.16
C TRP A 127 -7.50 2.67 -18.27
N ALA A 128 -6.76 3.26 -19.21
CA ALA A 128 -7.36 4.05 -20.29
C ALA A 128 -8.24 3.15 -21.18
N THR A 129 -7.68 2.07 -21.70
CA THR A 129 -8.44 1.10 -22.51
C THR A 129 -9.59 0.46 -21.71
N PHE A 130 -9.39 0.18 -20.41
CA PHE A 130 -10.45 -0.35 -19.55
C PHE A 130 -11.63 0.63 -19.39
N LEU A 131 -11.34 1.92 -19.17
CA LEU A 131 -12.36 2.96 -19.00
C LEU A 131 -13.11 3.23 -20.31
N GLU A 132 -12.42 3.12 -21.45
CA GLU A 132 -13.02 3.16 -22.80
C GLU A 132 -13.82 1.90 -23.14
N ARG A 133 -13.74 0.85 -22.30
CA ARG A 133 -14.41 -0.45 -22.46
C ARG A 133 -14.00 -1.21 -23.73
N ASP A 134 -12.81 -0.95 -24.25
CA ASP A 134 -12.27 -1.67 -25.41
C ASP A 134 -11.60 -3.00 -24.98
N PHE A 135 -12.46 -3.95 -24.60
CA PHE A 135 -12.01 -5.28 -24.17
C PHE A 135 -11.44 -6.12 -25.32
N ASP A 136 -11.70 -5.78 -26.58
CA ASP A 136 -11.12 -6.46 -27.73
C ASP A 136 -9.64 -6.14 -27.85
N LYS A 137 -9.27 -4.86 -27.76
CA LYS A 137 -7.88 -4.43 -27.68
C LYS A 137 -7.17 -5.05 -26.48
N MET A 138 -7.78 -5.04 -25.29
CA MET A 138 -7.18 -5.67 -24.10
C MET A 138 -6.91 -7.17 -24.31
N ARG A 139 -7.85 -7.89 -24.95
CA ARG A 139 -7.67 -9.32 -25.28
C ARG A 139 -6.52 -9.54 -26.26
N GLU A 140 -6.40 -8.69 -27.27
CA GLU A 140 -5.31 -8.78 -28.24
C GLU A 140 -3.96 -8.46 -27.59
N ASP A 141 -3.88 -7.43 -26.75
CA ASP A 141 -2.68 -7.10 -25.99
C ASP A 141 -2.22 -8.27 -25.10
N VAL A 142 -3.16 -8.98 -24.47
CA VAL A 142 -2.88 -10.19 -23.70
C VAL A 142 -2.33 -11.30 -24.61
N ARG A 143 -2.93 -11.53 -25.78
CA ARG A 143 -2.43 -12.53 -26.73
C ARG A 143 -1.02 -12.20 -27.23
N LEU A 144 -0.76 -10.94 -27.56
CA LEU A 144 0.57 -10.46 -27.95
C LEU A 144 1.59 -10.63 -26.82
N LYS A 145 1.21 -10.29 -25.58
CA LYS A 145 2.05 -10.55 -24.38
C LYS A 145 2.40 -12.02 -24.24
N ILE A 146 1.43 -12.93 -24.39
CA ILE A 146 1.66 -14.38 -24.31
C ILE A 146 2.62 -14.82 -25.42
N LYS A 147 2.37 -14.40 -26.67
CA LYS A 147 3.23 -14.72 -27.83
C LYS A 147 4.67 -14.21 -27.65
N ASN A 148 4.83 -13.05 -27.02
CA ASN A 148 6.12 -12.39 -26.80
C ASN A 148 6.78 -12.75 -25.46
N LYS A 149 6.39 -13.88 -24.83
CA LYS A 149 6.94 -14.36 -23.55
C LYS A 149 6.90 -13.30 -22.42
N GLY A 150 5.79 -12.58 -22.34
CA GLY A 150 5.55 -11.58 -21.30
C GLY A 150 6.16 -10.21 -21.55
N LYS A 151 6.85 -9.99 -22.70
CA LYS A 151 7.17 -8.63 -23.12
C LYS A 151 5.88 -7.94 -23.54
N ALA A 152 5.46 -6.97 -22.74
CA ALA A 152 4.39 -6.07 -23.14
C ALA A 152 4.76 -5.42 -24.49
N PRO A 153 3.82 -5.29 -25.43
CA PRO A 153 3.98 -4.29 -26.47
C PRO A 153 4.26 -2.96 -25.78
N ASP A 154 5.15 -2.15 -26.35
CA ASP A 154 5.42 -0.79 -25.87
C ASP A 154 4.16 0.01 -26.16
N THR A 155 3.15 -0.16 -25.31
CA THR A 155 2.00 0.70 -25.34
C THR A 155 2.50 2.04 -24.84
N ASP A 156 2.31 3.05 -25.68
CA ASP A 156 2.52 4.46 -25.38
C ASP A 156 1.49 4.88 -24.32
N SER A 157 1.56 4.23 -23.15
CA SER A 157 0.58 4.43 -22.11
C SER A 157 0.90 5.77 -21.46
N LEU A 158 -0.11 6.62 -21.39
CA LEU A 158 -0.08 7.90 -20.68
C LEU A 158 0.33 7.79 -19.19
N LEU A 159 0.52 6.55 -18.70
CA LEU A 159 0.85 6.21 -17.32
C LEU A 159 2.28 5.70 -17.21
N LYS A 160 3.07 6.35 -16.36
CA LYS A 160 4.42 5.92 -16.03
C LYS A 160 4.42 4.50 -15.43
N LYS A 161 5.44 3.70 -15.75
CA LYS A 161 5.59 2.34 -15.20
C LYS A 161 5.74 2.38 -13.68
N GLN A 162 4.83 1.71 -12.96
CA GLN A 162 4.90 1.55 -11.50
C GLN A 162 6.19 0.85 -11.05
N VAL A 163 6.76 1.28 -9.92
CA VAL A 163 7.82 0.52 -9.23
C VAL A 163 7.25 -0.78 -8.69
N ASN A 164 7.97 -1.89 -8.86
CA ASN A 164 7.53 -3.18 -8.32
C ASN A 164 7.51 -3.16 -6.79
N VAL A 165 6.40 -3.57 -6.16
CA VAL A 165 6.27 -3.62 -4.70
C VAL A 165 7.34 -4.51 -4.04
N VAL A 166 7.74 -5.61 -4.69
CA VAL A 166 8.83 -6.47 -4.21
C VAL A 166 10.16 -5.73 -4.21
N THR A 167 10.39 -4.82 -5.18
CA THR A 167 11.57 -3.93 -5.15
C THR A 167 11.50 -2.97 -3.96
N CYS A 168 10.33 -2.41 -3.67
CA CYS A 168 10.12 -1.55 -2.51
C CYS A 168 10.41 -2.30 -1.19
N LEU A 169 9.84 -3.50 -1.05
CA LEU A 169 10.04 -4.40 0.09
C LEU A 169 11.51 -4.77 0.26
N ASN A 170 12.19 -5.20 -0.80
CA ASN A 170 13.61 -5.54 -0.75
C ASN A 170 14.50 -4.36 -0.34
N LYS A 171 14.13 -3.12 -0.71
CA LYS A 171 14.86 -1.93 -0.23
C LYS A 171 14.59 -1.65 1.23
N TRP A 172 13.35 -1.73 1.68
CA TRP A 172 12.99 -1.53 3.09
C TRP A 172 13.60 -2.60 4.00
N ALA A 173 13.58 -3.86 3.57
CA ALA A 173 14.13 -5.01 4.31
C ALA A 173 15.65 -4.94 4.53
N LYS A 174 16.39 -4.11 3.78
CA LYS A 174 17.82 -3.86 4.05
C LYS A 174 18.04 -3.11 5.37
N GLN A 175 17.03 -2.37 5.84
CA GLN A 175 17.06 -1.60 7.08
C GLN A 175 16.23 -2.27 8.17
N THR A 176 15.11 -2.90 7.79
CA THR A 176 14.18 -3.57 8.71
C THR A 176 13.84 -4.97 8.20
N PRO A 177 14.68 -5.99 8.44
CA PRO A 177 14.49 -7.35 7.92
C PRO A 177 13.15 -7.99 8.28
N GLU A 178 12.56 -7.61 9.41
CA GLU A 178 11.27 -8.08 9.92
C GLU A 178 10.12 -7.83 8.93
N VAL A 179 10.25 -6.80 8.09
CA VAL A 179 9.29 -6.51 7.00
C VAL A 179 9.16 -7.69 6.05
N MET A 180 10.27 -8.33 5.68
CA MET A 180 10.24 -9.46 4.76
C MET A 180 9.64 -10.70 5.44
N ILE A 181 9.96 -10.92 6.71
CA ILE A 181 9.37 -12.01 7.50
C ILE A 181 7.84 -11.86 7.54
N ALA A 182 7.35 -10.65 7.86
CA ALA A 182 5.92 -10.37 7.86
C ALA A 182 5.33 -10.52 6.45
N TYR A 183 5.97 -9.97 5.43
CA TYR A 183 5.47 -10.06 4.05
C TYR A 183 5.35 -11.50 3.55
N ASP A 184 6.37 -12.32 3.78
CA ASP A 184 6.40 -13.72 3.36
C ASP A 184 5.31 -14.53 4.08
N LEU A 185 5.15 -14.30 5.39
CA LEU A 185 4.08 -14.90 6.18
C LEU A 185 2.71 -14.51 5.63
N PHE A 186 2.44 -13.21 5.47
CA PHE A 186 1.15 -12.73 4.95
C PHE A 186 0.92 -13.16 3.50
N CYS A 187 1.96 -13.38 2.70
CA CYS A 187 1.85 -14.00 1.38
C CYS A 187 1.39 -15.45 1.48
N ASP A 188 1.96 -16.26 2.38
CA ASP A 188 1.53 -17.65 2.55
C ASP A 188 0.09 -17.77 3.09
N LEU A 189 -0.34 -16.78 3.88
CA LEU A 189 -1.68 -16.68 4.42
C LEU A 189 -2.76 -16.34 3.37
N VAL A 190 -2.40 -15.77 2.21
CA VAL A 190 -3.39 -15.34 1.18
C VAL A 190 -3.36 -16.16 -0.10
N HIS A 191 -2.23 -16.77 -0.43
CA HIS A 191 -2.10 -17.64 -1.60
C HIS A 191 -2.70 -19.02 -1.31
N PRO A 192 -3.07 -19.81 -2.35
CA PRO A 192 -3.62 -21.17 -2.19
C PRO A 192 -2.56 -22.17 -1.67
N ASN A 193 -2.08 -21.93 -0.46
CA ASN A 193 -1.04 -22.64 0.27
C ASN A 193 -1.56 -23.09 1.65
N ILE A 194 -0.70 -23.74 2.43
CA ILE A 194 -1.04 -24.24 3.77
C ILE A 194 -1.43 -23.12 4.74
N GLY A 195 -0.78 -21.95 4.68
CA GLY A 195 -1.11 -20.80 5.51
C GLY A 195 -2.57 -20.37 5.36
N SER A 196 -3.03 -20.13 4.12
CA SER A 196 -4.45 -19.79 3.87
C SER A 196 -5.43 -20.88 4.33
N SER A 197 -5.03 -22.15 4.25
CA SER A 197 -5.84 -23.29 4.69
C SER A 197 -5.99 -23.31 6.21
N PHE A 198 -4.95 -22.92 6.95
CA PHE A 198 -4.99 -22.83 8.41
C PHE A 198 -5.90 -21.70 8.92
N LEU A 199 -6.10 -20.63 8.14
CA LEU A 199 -7.03 -19.55 8.51
C LEU A 199 -8.49 -19.99 8.60
N VAL A 200 -8.84 -21.12 7.99
CA VAL A 200 -10.19 -21.71 8.01
C VAL A 200 -10.25 -23.05 8.75
N ALA A 201 -9.13 -23.50 9.33
CA ALA A 201 -9.01 -24.78 10.00
C ALA A 201 -9.33 -24.69 11.51
N SER A 202 -9.72 -25.82 12.08
CA SER A 202 -9.86 -26.01 13.52
C SER A 202 -9.26 -27.34 13.99
N VAL A 203 -8.87 -27.41 15.26
CA VAL A 203 -8.31 -28.61 15.90
C VAL A 203 -9.23 -29.04 17.04
N SER A 204 -9.47 -30.34 17.12
CA SER A 204 -10.17 -30.97 18.24
C SER A 204 -9.48 -32.27 18.64
N LYS A 205 -10.03 -32.96 19.65
CA LYS A 205 -9.57 -34.30 20.06
C LYS A 205 -9.54 -35.32 18.91
N ASP A 206 -10.37 -35.11 17.88
CA ASP A 206 -10.53 -36.02 16.75
C ASP A 206 -9.58 -35.66 15.58
N GLY A 207 -8.78 -34.60 15.71
CA GLY A 207 -7.74 -34.20 14.75
C GLY A 207 -7.94 -32.81 14.15
N LEU A 208 -7.34 -32.60 12.97
CA LEU A 208 -7.38 -31.37 12.18
C LEU A 208 -8.57 -31.38 11.21
N PHE A 209 -9.32 -30.29 11.17
CA PHE A 209 -10.46 -30.11 10.28
C PHE A 209 -10.31 -28.81 9.47
N PHE A 210 -10.54 -28.85 8.16
CA PHE A 210 -10.60 -27.66 7.30
C PHE A 210 -12.00 -27.01 7.34
N THR A 211 -12.44 -26.72 8.56
CA THR A 211 -13.67 -25.97 8.86
C THR A 211 -13.52 -25.34 10.24
N LYS A 212 -14.19 -24.22 10.49
CA LYS A 212 -14.09 -23.46 11.75
C LYS A 212 -14.88 -24.09 12.92
N ASN A 213 -15.82 -24.98 12.62
CA ASN A 213 -16.86 -25.39 13.57
C ASN A 213 -16.55 -26.69 14.33
N LYS A 214 -15.36 -27.29 14.17
CA LYS A 214 -15.04 -28.61 14.72
C LYS A 214 -14.16 -28.56 15.97
N GLY A 215 -13.69 -27.39 16.39
CA GLY A 215 -12.85 -27.22 17.57
C GLY A 215 -12.25 -25.82 17.67
N GLU A 216 -11.05 -25.72 18.22
CA GLU A 216 -10.32 -24.46 18.35
C GLU A 216 -9.83 -23.97 16.99
N GLN A 217 -10.11 -22.71 16.64
CA GLN A 217 -9.76 -22.15 15.34
C GLN A 217 -8.26 -21.82 15.28
N ILE A 218 -7.53 -22.43 14.33
CA ILE A 218 -6.10 -22.15 14.12
C ILE A 218 -5.92 -20.70 13.67
N GLY A 219 -6.80 -20.22 12.78
CA GLY A 219 -6.75 -18.84 12.29
C GLY A 219 -6.80 -17.80 13.41
N LYS A 220 -7.49 -18.06 14.52
CA LYS A 220 -7.51 -17.16 15.68
C LYS A 220 -6.12 -17.03 16.30
N GLN A 221 -5.43 -18.15 16.51
CA GLN A 221 -4.07 -18.18 17.06
C GLN A 221 -3.11 -17.45 16.11
N VAL A 222 -3.22 -17.68 14.81
CA VAL A 222 -2.45 -16.94 13.80
C VAL A 222 -2.65 -15.44 13.95
N VAL A 223 -3.90 -14.96 14.00
CA VAL A 223 -4.18 -13.53 14.19
C VAL A 223 -3.59 -13.00 15.49
N ASP A 224 -3.77 -13.70 16.61
CA ASP A 224 -3.28 -13.25 17.92
C ASP A 224 -1.74 -13.05 17.90
N GLU A 225 -1.00 -13.92 17.21
CA GLU A 225 0.45 -13.81 17.06
C GLU A 225 0.88 -12.75 16.03
N THR A 226 0.15 -12.63 14.91
CA THR A 226 0.58 -11.78 13.79
C THR A 226 0.09 -10.34 13.88
N PHE A 227 -0.92 -10.04 14.69
CA PHE A 227 -1.50 -8.70 14.71
C PHE A 227 -0.54 -7.66 15.30
N VAL A 228 0.15 -7.99 16.39
CA VAL A 228 1.17 -7.10 16.96
C VAL A 228 2.30 -6.86 15.97
N LEU A 229 2.76 -7.91 15.27
CA LEU A 229 3.80 -7.82 14.23
C LEU A 229 3.37 -6.92 13.07
N LEU A 230 2.13 -7.08 12.59
CA LEU A 230 1.60 -6.25 11.51
C LEU A 230 1.58 -4.77 11.91
N LEU A 231 1.11 -4.46 13.12
CA LEU A 231 1.04 -3.07 13.60
C LEU A 231 2.42 -2.47 13.84
N SER A 232 3.36 -3.24 14.40
CA SER A 232 4.70 -2.73 14.71
C SER A 232 5.49 -2.37 13.44
N ILE A 233 5.28 -3.12 12.35
CA ILE A 233 5.96 -2.89 11.08
C ILE A 233 5.24 -1.83 10.24
N ALA A 234 3.93 -1.99 10.03
CA ALA A 234 3.23 -1.17 9.04
C ALA A 234 2.71 0.15 9.61
N HIS A 235 2.12 0.15 10.81
CA HIS A 235 1.37 1.31 11.31
C HIS A 235 2.28 2.44 11.77
N ARG A 236 3.33 2.11 12.51
CA ARG A 236 4.31 3.11 12.97
C ARG A 236 5.01 3.77 11.79
N GLU A 237 5.59 2.96 10.92
CA GLU A 237 6.30 3.44 9.73
C GLU A 237 5.38 4.31 8.86
N PHE A 238 4.15 3.86 8.61
CA PHE A 238 3.19 4.63 7.83
C PHE A 238 2.91 6.01 8.45
N GLY A 239 2.75 6.09 9.77
CA GLY A 239 2.54 7.37 10.46
C GLY A 239 3.71 8.34 10.29
N GLU A 240 4.94 7.87 10.47
CA GLU A 240 6.17 8.67 10.29
C GLU A 240 6.33 9.15 8.84
N LEU A 241 6.03 8.28 7.88
CA LEU A 241 6.07 8.59 6.45
C LEU A 241 5.00 9.61 6.03
N ILE A 242 3.76 9.49 6.53
CA ILE A 242 2.71 10.48 6.27
C ILE A 242 3.07 11.84 6.85
N GLN A 243 3.63 11.89 8.07
CA GLN A 243 4.13 13.16 8.63
C GLN A 243 5.19 13.79 7.75
N THR A 244 6.12 12.99 7.23
CA THR A 244 7.14 13.47 6.30
C THR A 244 6.50 14.05 5.03
N LEU A 245 5.51 13.36 4.46
CA LEU A 245 4.80 13.82 3.26
C LEU A 245 4.01 15.11 3.51
N LEU A 246 3.36 15.24 4.67
CA LEU A 246 2.66 16.45 5.10
C LEU A 246 3.61 17.65 5.21
N LEU A 247 4.84 17.45 5.71
CA LEU A 247 5.86 18.50 5.79
C LEU A 247 6.39 18.93 4.41
N MET A 248 6.29 18.05 3.40
CA MET A 248 6.62 18.41 2.01
C MET A 248 5.60 19.34 1.38
N ALA A 249 4.34 19.31 1.85
CA ALA A 249 3.33 20.26 1.41
C ALA A 249 3.55 21.61 2.11
N GLY A 250 3.80 22.66 1.33
CA GLY A 250 3.97 24.01 1.85
C GLY A 250 5.38 24.39 2.30
N SER A 251 6.37 23.51 2.15
CA SER A 251 7.80 23.85 2.30
C SER A 251 8.41 24.48 1.03
N VAL A 252 7.67 24.51 -0.08
CA VAL A 252 8.01 25.29 -1.30
C VAL A 252 7.40 26.70 -1.26
N LYS A 253 7.30 27.29 -0.06
CA LYS A 253 7.05 28.73 0.08
C LYS A 253 8.40 29.43 0.05
N GLU A 254 8.72 30.00 -1.12
CA GLU A 254 9.77 30.98 -1.43
C GLU A 254 10.78 31.27 -0.30
N LYS A 255 12.00 30.74 -0.47
CA LYS A 255 13.22 31.38 0.06
C LYS A 255 13.80 32.31 -1.00
#